data_AF-A0A9W4DLE1-F1
#
_entry.id   AF-A0A9W4DLE1-F1
#
_cell.length_a   1.000
_cell.length_b   1.000
_cell.length_c   1.000
_cell.angle_alpha   90.00
_cell.angle_beta   90.00
_cell.angle_gamma   90.00
#
_symmetry.space_group_name_H-M   'P 1'
#
loop_
_entity.id
_entity.type
_entity.pdbx_description
1 polymer ?
#
loop_
_entity_poly.entity_id
_entity_poly.type
_entity_poly.pdbx_seq_one_letter_code
_entity_poly.pdbx_strand_id
1 'polypeptide(L)' 'MDDPGVSRKHCEIRVGTPSLVQDLGSTNGIVVDGQHTQRATLRDGSRIVVGSTTIVYRQAEG' A
#
# COMPACT_ATOMS: atom_id res chain seq x y z
N MET A 1 -8.59 -12.67 13.26
CA MET A 1 -9.27 -12.89 11.97
C MET A 1 -8.31 -12.38 10.93
N ASP A 2 -7.40 -13.24 10.46
CA ASP A 2 -6.43 -12.90 9.42
C ASP A 2 -7.17 -13.00 8.07
N ASP A 3 -7.17 -11.93 7.29
CA ASP A 3 -7.70 -11.96 5.92
C ASP A 3 -6.83 -12.91 5.09
N PRO A 4 -7.34 -14.06 4.62
CA PRO A 4 -6.53 -15.04 3.88
C PRO A 4 -6.00 -14.47 2.55
N GLY A 5 -6.52 -13.34 2.08
CA GLY A 5 -6.01 -12.62 0.90
C GLY A 5 -4.83 -11.68 1.18
N VAL A 6 -4.45 -11.48 2.45
CA VAL A 6 -3.35 -10.60 2.86
C VAL A 6 -2.16 -11.45 3.32
N SER A 7 -0.99 -11.15 2.76
CA SER A 7 0.24 -11.86 3.10
C SER A 7 0.80 -11.28 4.40
N ARG A 8 1.42 -12.10 5.25
CA ARG A 8 2.04 -11.63 6.52
C ARG A 8 3.02 -10.46 6.32
N LYS A 9 3.70 -10.44 5.17
CA LYS A 9 4.52 -9.33 4.67
C LYS A 9 4.01 -8.97 3.26
N HIS A 10 2.87 -8.29 3.18
CA HIS A 10 2.25 -7.98 1.88
C HIS A 10 2.94 -6.81 1.18
N CYS A 11 3.08 -5.69 1.89
CA CYS A 11 3.76 -4.50 1.38
C CYS A 11 4.51 -3.77 2.48
N GLU A 12 5.49 -2.96 2.09
CA GLU A 12 6.23 -2.03 2.95
C GLU A 12 5.92 -0.59 2.54
N ILE A 13 5.66 0.28 3.52
CA ILE A 13 5.55 1.73 3.32
C ILE A 13 6.81 2.38 3.88
N ARG A 14 7.55 3.09 3.04
CA ARG A 14 8.70 3.92 3.42
C ARG A 14 8.27 5.37 3.46
N VAL A 15 8.25 5.93 4.66
CA VAL A 15 7.93 7.35 4.87
C VAL A 15 9.18 8.18 4.60
N GLY A 16 9.05 9.22 3.77
CA GLY A 16 10.13 10.12 3.39
C GLY A 16 9.67 11.16 2.38
N THR A 17 10.62 11.82 1.73
CA THR A 17 10.36 12.81 0.67
C THR A 17 10.95 12.31 -0.65
N PRO A 18 10.21 11.53 -1.45
CA PRO A 18 8.80 11.19 -1.31
C PRO A 18 8.54 9.89 -0.51
N SER A 19 7.31 9.74 -0.01
CA SER A 19 6.86 8.49 0.61
C SER A 19 6.52 7.45 -0.46
N LEU A 20 6.79 6.18 -0.17
CA LEU A 20 6.70 5.08 -1.14
C LEU A 20 5.99 3.88 -0.53
N VAL A 21 5.26 3.14 -1.35
CA VAL A 21 4.80 1.77 -1.03
C VAL A 21 5.42 0.79 -2.01
N GLN A 22 5.79 -0.39 -1.51
CA GLN A 22 6.35 -1.49 -2.29
C GLN A 22 5.69 -2.82 -1.91
N ASP A 23 5.26 -3.59 -2.91
CA ASP A 23 4.83 -4.97 -2.74
C ASP A 23 6.03 -5.87 -2.40
N LEU A 24 5.85 -6.79 -1.46
CA LEU A 24 6.91 -7.69 -0.97
C LEU A 24 6.78 -9.10 -1.55
N GLY A 25 6.18 -9.24 -2.73
CA GLY A 25 5.88 -10.54 -3.34
C GLY A 25 4.61 -11.13 -2.76
N SER A 26 3.60 -10.29 -2.57
CA SER A 26 2.31 -10.78 -2.07
C SER A 26 1.59 -11.62 -3.11
N THR A 27 0.66 -12.46 -2.65
CA THR A 27 -0.10 -13.35 -3.54
C THR A 27 -1.00 -12.59 -4.51
N ASN A 28 -1.60 -11.48 -4.06
CA ASN A 28 -2.60 -10.73 -4.83
C ASN A 28 -2.05 -9.40 -5.40
N GLY A 29 -0.82 -9.03 -5.03
CA GLY A 29 -0.25 -7.72 -5.32
C GLY A 29 -0.95 -6.58 -4.57
N ILE A 30 -0.45 -5.37 -4.77
CA ILE A 30 -1.09 -4.14 -4.27
C ILE A 30 -1.74 -3.36 -5.41
N VAL A 31 -2.79 -2.63 -5.07
CA VAL A 31 -3.41 -1.62 -5.95
C VAL A 31 -3.24 -0.26 -5.29
N VAL A 32 -2.70 0.71 -6.03
CA VAL A 32 -2.55 2.09 -5.56
C VAL A 32 -3.32 3.01 -6.49
N ASP A 33 -4.25 3.78 -5.93
CA ASP A 33 -5.14 4.70 -6.68
C ASP A 33 -5.85 4.02 -7.87
N GLY A 34 -6.25 2.76 -7.68
CA GLY A 34 -6.93 1.95 -8.70
C GLY A 34 -6.02 1.29 -9.73
N GLN A 35 -4.69 1.39 -9.59
CA GLN A 35 -3.71 0.77 -10.48
C GLN A 35 -2.93 -0.34 -9.77
N HIS A 36 -2.90 -1.55 -10.35
CA HIS A 36 -2.04 -2.63 -9.88
C HIS A 36 -0.57 -2.25 -10.08
N THR A 37 0.24 -2.36 -9.04
CA THR A 37 1.64 -1.96 -9.08
C THR A 37 2.48 -2.77 -8.10
N GLN A 38 3.79 -2.86 -8.35
CA GLN A 38 4.75 -3.38 -7.39
C GLN A 38 5.37 -2.27 -6.52
N ARG A 39 5.30 -1.02 -6.99
CA ARG A 39 5.83 0.15 -6.28
C ARG A 39 5.14 1.42 -6.72
N ALA A 40 4.75 2.26 -5.77
CA ALA A 40 4.17 3.57 -6.07
C ALA A 40 4.64 4.64 -5.09
N THR A 41 4.65 5.88 -5.58
CA THR A 41 4.81 7.07 -4.74
C THR A 41 3.49 7.41 -4.09
N LEU A 42 3.52 7.59 -2.77
CA LEU A 42 2.37 8.00 -1.98
C LEU A 42 2.31 9.52 -1.86
N ARG A 43 1.09 10.03 -1.94
CA ARG A 43 0.69 11.42 -1.71
C ARG A 43 -0.46 11.43 -0.71
N ASP A 44 -0.70 12.55 -0.05
CA ASP A 44 -1.86 12.65 0.84
C ASP A 44 -3.15 12.20 0.12
N GLY A 45 -3.90 11.31 0.77
CA GLY A 45 -5.12 10.73 0.24
C GLY A 45 -4.93 9.50 -0.66
N SER A 46 -3.70 9.06 -0.93
CA SER A 46 -3.46 7.86 -1.76
C SER A 46 -4.14 6.64 -1.15
N ARG A 47 -4.83 5.86 -1.98
CA ARG A 47 -5.58 4.66 -1.57
C ARG A 47 -4.79 3.42 -1.95
N ILE A 48 -4.42 2.63 -0.96
CA ILE A 48 -3.70 1.37 -1.12
C ILE A 48 -4.68 0.24 -0.80
N VAL A 49 -4.92 -0.64 -1.75
CA VAL A 49 -5.74 -1.85 -1.55
C VAL A 49 -4.83 -3.07 -1.51
N VAL A 50 -5.04 -3.88 -0.49
CA VAL A 50 -4.27 -5.09 -0.14
C VAL A 50 -5.30 -6.18 0.20
N GLY A 51 -5.47 -7.17 -0.67
CA GLY A 51 -6.55 -8.15 -0.53
C GLY A 51 -7.93 -7.46 -0.47
N SER A 52 -8.69 -7.67 0.61
CA SER A 52 -9.97 -6.98 0.84
C SER A 52 -9.83 -5.68 1.66
N THR A 53 -8.61 -5.37 2.13
CA THR A 53 -8.33 -4.23 3.00
C THR A 53 -7.99 -2.99 2.17
N THR A 54 -8.58 -1.84 2.52
CA THR A 54 -8.22 -0.52 1.97
C THR A 54 -7.56 0.35 3.03
N ILE A 55 -6.38 0.87 2.72
CA ILE A 55 -5.59 1.79 3.54
C ILE A 55 -5.57 3.15 2.83
N VAL A 56 -5.81 4.22 3.57
CA VAL A 56 -5.67 5.60 3.05
C VAL A 56 -4.43 6.20 3.67
N TYR A 57 -3.45 6.56 2.84
CA TYR A 57 -2.27 7.26 3.29
C TYR A 57 -2.60 8.72 3.58
N ARG A 58 -2.24 9.19 4.78
CA ARG A 58 -2.35 10.58 5.18
C ARG A 58 -0.97 11.12 5.50
N GLN A 59 -0.58 12.21 4.84
CA GLN A 59 0.63 12.93 5.17
C GLN A 59 0.25 13.98 6.22
N ALA A 60 0.86 13.92 7.41
CA ALA A 60 0.70 15.00 8.38
C ALA A 60 1.29 16.28 7.78
N GLU A 61 0.47 17.34 7.71
CA GLU A 61 0.98 18.67 7.45
C GLU A 61 1.86 19.06 8.65
N GLY A 62 3.13 19.34 8.36
CA GLY A 62 4.07 19.89 9.34
C GLY A 62 3.89 21.39 9.47
#